data_AF-A0AAU1K9F4-F1
#
_entry.id   AF-A0AAU1K9F4-F1
#
_cell.length_a   1.000
_cell.length_b   1.000
_cell.length_c   1.000
_cell.angle_alpha   90.00
_cell.angle_beta   90.00
_cell.angle_gamma   90.00
#
_symmetry.space_group_name_H-M   'P 1'
#
loop_
_entity.id
_entity.type
_entity.pdbx_description
1 polymer ?
#
loop_
_entity_poly.entity_id
_entity_poly.type
_entity_poly.pdbx_seq_one_letter_code
_entity_poly.pdbx_strand_id
1 'polypeptide(L)'
;MFTTGNDILERRSQAVAESVAARFVPTSYSQVDRMGGTVVRLVLPPYLVEFDLDWMDNVVEVFVQPLQPDRPVSNRARRRLVAMLPAYDRALFESETRRAVGRGGLRGMAAQIDAAARAFEQFSDDTPARREVGF
;
A
#
# COMPACT_ATOMS: atom_id res chain seq x y z
N MET A 1 25.44 20.92 -12.63
CA MET A 1 24.02 20.57 -12.81
C MET A 1 23.43 20.35 -11.44
N PHE A 2 22.57 21.27 -10.97
CA PHE A 2 21.88 21.12 -9.69
C PHE A 2 20.68 20.21 -9.93
N THR A 3 20.70 19.01 -9.36
CA THR A 3 19.50 18.18 -9.21
C THR A 3 18.56 18.92 -8.28
N THR A 4 17.40 19.29 -8.80
CA THR A 4 16.35 19.95 -8.02
C THR A 4 15.86 18.96 -6.96
N GLY A 5 15.45 19.45 -5.78
CA GLY A 5 14.91 18.58 -4.72
C GLY A 5 13.76 17.67 -5.21
N ASN A 6 13.00 18.12 -6.22
CA ASN A 6 11.95 17.34 -6.88
C ASN A 6 12.48 16.10 -7.63
N ASP A 7 13.60 16.20 -8.36
CA ASP A 7 14.14 15.06 -9.13
C ASP A 7 14.58 13.90 -8.20
N ILE A 8 15.00 14.24 -6.99
CA ILE A 8 15.38 13.28 -5.96
C ILE A 8 14.15 12.61 -5.36
N LEU A 9 13.08 13.37 -5.11
CA LEU A 9 11.83 12.83 -4.58
C LEU A 9 11.13 11.92 -5.61
N GLU A 10 11.12 12.30 -6.88
CA GLU A 10 10.52 11.53 -7.97
C GLU A 10 11.24 10.19 -8.20
N ARG A 11 12.59 10.19 -8.21
CA ARG A 11 13.36 8.93 -8.30
C ARG A 11 13.16 8.04 -7.08
N ARG A 12 12.98 8.64 -5.90
CA ARG A 12 12.71 7.90 -4.66
C ARG A 12 11.33 7.28 -4.68
N SER A 13 10.32 8.03 -5.10
CA SER A 13 8.94 7.53 -5.20
C SER A 13 8.87 6.39 -6.22
N GLN A 14 9.53 6.53 -7.37
CA GLN A 14 9.62 5.48 -8.37
C GLN A 14 10.33 4.23 -7.84
N ALA A 15 11.51 4.34 -7.22
CA ALA A 15 12.24 3.19 -6.67
C ALA A 15 11.44 2.44 -5.59
N VAL A 16 10.72 3.19 -4.77
CA VAL A 16 9.81 2.64 -3.75
C VAL A 16 8.65 1.91 -4.42
N ALA A 17 8.01 2.53 -5.40
CA ALA A 17 6.87 1.97 -6.10
C ALA A 17 7.23 0.70 -6.90
N GLU A 18 8.41 0.68 -7.54
CA GLU A 18 8.96 -0.51 -8.19
C GLU A 18 9.27 -1.63 -7.19
N SER A 19 9.80 -1.30 -6.01
CA SER A 19 10.04 -2.28 -4.94
C SER A 19 8.73 -2.89 -4.42
N VAL A 20 7.68 -2.07 -4.28
CA VAL A 20 6.34 -2.53 -3.91
C VAL A 20 5.82 -3.45 -5.02
N ALA A 21 5.82 -3.02 -6.28
CA ALA A 21 5.32 -3.82 -7.40
C ALA A 21 6.07 -5.16 -7.57
N ALA A 22 7.40 -5.17 -7.43
CA ALA A 22 8.20 -6.39 -7.50
C ALA A 22 7.84 -7.40 -6.40
N ARG A 23 7.42 -6.93 -5.21
CA ARG A 23 7.05 -7.77 -4.08
C ARG A 23 5.72 -8.49 -4.28
N PHE A 24 4.71 -7.79 -4.80
CA PHE A 24 3.34 -8.35 -4.93
C PHE A 24 3.02 -8.91 -6.31
N VAL A 25 3.85 -8.66 -7.33
CA VAL A 25 3.66 -9.17 -8.69
C VAL A 25 2.25 -8.82 -9.25
N PRO A 26 1.89 -7.53 -9.30
CA PRO A 26 0.56 -7.12 -9.73
C PRO A 26 0.32 -7.42 -11.22
N THR A 27 -0.94 -7.62 -11.60
CA THR A 27 -1.31 -7.70 -13.03
C THR A 27 -1.23 -6.33 -13.72
N SER A 28 -1.38 -5.25 -12.95
CA SER A 28 -1.21 -3.88 -13.43
C SER A 28 -0.76 -2.97 -12.29
N TYR A 29 0.06 -1.98 -12.63
CA TYR A 29 0.60 -1.00 -11.71
C TYR A 29 0.46 0.40 -12.30
N SER A 30 0.16 1.39 -11.45
CA SER A 30 0.25 2.81 -11.81
C SER A 30 0.69 3.64 -10.62
N GLN A 31 1.34 4.77 -10.91
CA GLN A 31 1.82 5.75 -9.93
C GLN A 31 1.21 7.11 -10.24
N VAL A 32 0.80 7.82 -9.20
CA VAL A 32 0.32 9.21 -9.28
C VAL A 32 1.08 10.03 -8.25
N ASP A 33 2.01 10.86 -8.71
CA ASP A 33 2.72 11.80 -7.86
C ASP A 33 1.88 13.06 -7.58
N ARG A 34 2.00 13.58 -6.37
CA ARG A 34 1.33 14.80 -5.89
C ARG A 34 2.35 15.63 -5.10
N MET A 35 2.04 16.91 -4.86
CA MET A 35 2.87 17.69 -3.95
C MET A 35 2.89 17.03 -2.56
N GLY A 36 4.09 16.66 -2.10
CA GLY A 36 4.30 16.06 -0.78
C GLY A 36 4.01 14.56 -0.67
N GLY A 37 3.55 13.89 -1.73
CA GLY A 37 3.19 12.48 -1.65
C GLY A 37 3.11 11.75 -2.99
N THR A 38 3.02 10.42 -2.92
CA THR A 38 2.87 9.55 -4.09
C THR A 38 1.84 8.47 -3.81
N VAL A 39 0.91 8.26 -4.73
CA VAL A 39 -0.02 7.13 -4.67
C VAL A 39 0.44 6.03 -5.61
N VAL A 40 0.71 4.85 -5.08
CA VAL A 40 1.03 3.64 -5.83
C VAL A 40 -0.19 2.74 -5.86
N ARG A 41 -0.63 2.33 -7.05
CA ARG A 41 -1.80 1.47 -7.25
C ARG A 41 -1.38 0.15 -7.85
N LEU A 42 -1.80 -0.94 -7.23
CA LEU A 42 -1.53 -2.30 -7.65
C LEU A 42 -2.84 -3.05 -7.85
N VAL A 43 -3.03 -3.60 -9.04
CA VAL A 43 -4.10 -4.55 -9.32
C VAL A 43 -3.60 -5.94 -8.95
N LEU A 44 -4.18 -6.50 -7.89
CA LEU A 44 -3.87 -7.82 -7.34
C LEU A 44 -5.18 -8.60 -7.21
N PRO A 45 -5.69 -9.21 -8.30
CA PRO A 45 -7.01 -9.82 -8.32
C PRO A 45 -7.21 -10.80 -7.14
N PRO A 46 -8.33 -10.68 -6.39
CA PRO A 46 -9.53 -9.89 -6.68
C PRO A 46 -9.53 -8.45 -6.11
N TYR A 47 -8.39 -7.87 -5.77
CA TYR A 47 -8.26 -6.58 -5.10
C TYR A 47 -7.52 -5.52 -5.93
N LEU A 48 -7.88 -4.26 -5.71
CA LEU A 48 -7.04 -3.10 -5.97
C LEU A 48 -6.43 -2.67 -4.63
N VAL A 49 -5.11 -2.56 -4.58
CA VAL A 49 -4.37 -2.09 -3.40
C VAL A 49 -3.73 -0.75 -3.74
N GLU A 50 -4.01 0.27 -2.93
CA GLU A 50 -3.39 1.59 -3.04
C GLU A 50 -2.47 1.83 -1.84
N PHE A 51 -1.24 2.24 -2.09
CA PHE A 51 -0.31 2.76 -1.09
C PHE A 51 -0.25 4.27 -1.25
N ASP A 52 -0.73 5.01 -0.26
CA ASP A 52 -0.58 6.46 -0.16
C ASP A 52 0.70 6.74 0.63
N LEU A 53 1.70 7.30 -0.04
CA LEU A 53 3.04 7.58 0.48
C LEU A 53 3.13 9.07 0.80
N ASP A 54 2.96 9.44 2.05
CA ASP A 54 3.17 10.83 2.51
C ASP A 54 4.63 11.04 2.89
N TRP A 55 5.34 11.82 2.07
CA TRP A 55 6.77 12.08 2.26
C TRP A 55 7.04 13.12 3.35
N MET A 56 6.08 14.00 3.65
CA MET A 56 6.22 15.03 4.67
C MET A 56 6.14 14.40 6.06
N ASP A 57 5.10 13.58 6.26
CA ASP A 57 4.86 12.93 7.54
C ASP A 57 5.56 11.57 7.66
N ASN A 58 6.20 11.09 6.58
CA ASN A 58 6.82 9.77 6.49
C ASN A 58 5.82 8.66 6.84
N VAL A 59 4.62 8.74 6.27
CA VAL A 59 3.51 7.82 6.54
C VAL A 59 3.17 7.04 5.28
N VAL A 60 2.96 5.74 5.44
CA VAL A 60 2.39 4.87 4.41
C VAL A 60 1.00 4.45 4.86
N GLU A 61 -0.02 4.82 4.09
CA GLU A 61 -1.38 4.31 4.26
C GLU A 61 -1.71 3.31 3.17
N VAL A 62 -2.25 2.15 3.56
CA VAL A 62 -2.67 1.13 2.60
C VAL A 62 -4.17 1.02 2.57
N PHE A 63 -4.73 1.12 1.38
CA PHE A 63 -6.13 0.96 1.08
C PHE A 63 -6.33 -0.27 0.23
N VAL A 64 -7.36 -1.04 0.55
CA VAL A 64 -7.78 -2.19 -0.24
C VAL A 64 -9.21 -1.95 -0.72
N GLN A 65 -9.43 -2.29 -1.98
CA GLN A 65 -10.73 -2.24 -2.62
C GLN A 65 -10.98 -3.54 -3.37
N PRO A 66 -12.11 -4.24 -3.11
CA PRO A 66 -12.51 -5.37 -3.94
C PRO A 66 -12.76 -4.92 -5.38
N LEU A 67 -12.17 -5.60 -6.36
CA LEU A 67 -12.50 -5.46 -7.77
C LEU A 67 -13.85 -6.14 -8.00
N GLN A 68 -14.86 -5.35 -8.33
CA GLN A 68 -16.13 -5.90 -8.79
C GLN A 68 -16.09 -6.00 -10.31
N PRO A 69 -16.33 -7.17 -10.91
CA PRO A 69 -16.21 -7.37 -12.36
C PRO A 69 -17.14 -6.43 -13.16
N ASP A 70 -18.30 -6.06 -12.60
CA ASP A 70 -19.32 -5.27 -13.29
C ASP A 70 -19.44 -3.82 -12.80
N ARG A 71 -18.53 -3.35 -11.92
CA ARG A 71 -18.64 -2.00 -11.35
C ARG A 71 -17.33 -1.24 -11.48
N PRO A 72 -17.34 -0.03 -12.06
CA PRO A 72 -16.15 0.82 -12.07
C PRO A 72 -15.70 1.07 -10.63
N VAL A 73 -14.38 1.01 -10.43
CA VAL A 73 -13.70 1.26 -9.17
C VAL A 73 -14.07 2.66 -8.68
N SER A 74 -15.11 2.75 -7.83
CA SER A 74 -15.51 4.02 -7.22
C SER A 74 -14.69 4.24 -5.95
N ASN A 75 -14.17 5.46 -5.76
CA ASN A 75 -13.42 5.87 -4.56
C ASN A 75 -14.20 5.65 -3.24
N ARG A 76 -15.51 5.39 -3.30
CA ARG A 76 -16.36 5.19 -2.12
C ARG A 76 -16.16 3.85 -1.40
N ALA A 77 -15.59 2.83 -2.05
CA ALA A 77 -15.53 1.49 -1.48
C ALA A 77 -14.14 1.10 -0.92
N ARG A 78 -13.12 1.96 -1.04
CA ARG A 78 -11.79 1.67 -0.49
C ARG A 78 -11.81 1.70 1.04
N ARG A 79 -11.21 0.69 1.67
CA ARG A 79 -11.08 0.60 3.13
C ARG A 79 -9.61 0.55 3.50
N ARG A 80 -9.24 1.23 4.59
CA ARG A 80 -7.87 1.17 5.11
C ARG A 80 -7.57 -0.25 5.60
N LEU A 81 -6.46 -0.84 5.18
CA LEU A 81 -6.08 -2.22 5.48
C LEU A 81 -6.12 -2.50 7.00
N VAL A 82 -5.54 -1.60 7.79
CA VAL A 82 -5.51 -1.73 9.26
C VAL A 82 -6.90 -1.86 9.91
N ALA A 83 -7.93 -1.26 9.29
CA ALA A 83 -9.29 -1.33 9.81
C ALA A 83 -9.99 -2.66 9.50
N MET A 84 -9.41 -3.50 8.64
CA MET A 84 -9.90 -4.82 8.27
C MET A 84 -9.15 -5.95 8.98
N LEU A 85 -8.00 -5.66 9.60
CA LEU A 85 -7.23 -6.63 10.36
C LEU A 85 -7.92 -6.96 11.70
N PRO A 86 -7.76 -8.20 12.23
CA PRO A 86 -8.13 -8.52 13.59
C PRO A 86 -7.46 -7.59 14.62
N ALA A 87 -8.03 -7.48 15.82
CA ALA A 87 -7.54 -6.55 16.84
C ALA A 87 -6.07 -6.78 17.24
N TYR A 88 -5.62 -8.04 17.28
CA TYR A 88 -4.24 -8.40 17.57
C TYR A 88 -3.29 -7.94 16.46
N ASP A 89 -3.59 -8.28 15.20
CA ASP A 89 -2.76 -7.91 14.05
C ASP A 89 -2.75 -6.40 13.81
N ARG A 90 -3.87 -5.73 14.09
CA ARG A 90 -3.94 -4.27 14.10
C ARG A 90 -2.96 -3.66 15.11
N ALA A 91 -2.91 -4.17 16.34
CA ALA A 91 -1.99 -3.66 17.34
C ALA A 91 -0.52 -3.92 16.97
N LEU A 92 -0.25 -5.09 16.38
CA LEU A 92 1.09 -5.43 15.86
C LEU A 92 1.49 -4.46 14.74
N PHE A 93 0.60 -4.26 13.76
CA PHE A 93 0.80 -3.34 12.64
C PHE A 93 1.05 -1.92 13.11
N GLU A 94 0.19 -1.36 13.97
CA GLU A 94 0.37 0.00 14.51
C GLU A 94 1.70 0.16 15.27
N SER A 95 2.13 -0.88 16.00
CA SER A 95 3.44 -0.93 16.67
C SER A 95 4.60 -0.96 15.66
N GLU A 96 4.53 -1.78 14.61
CA GLU A 96 5.53 -1.84 13.55
C GLU A 96 5.62 -0.51 12.78
N THR A 97 4.47 0.09 12.44
CA THR A 97 4.41 1.42 11.81
C THR A 97 5.05 2.46 12.71
N ARG A 98 4.72 2.51 14.00
CA ARG A 98 5.31 3.48 14.95
C ARG A 98 6.83 3.31 15.07
N ARG A 99 7.33 2.07 15.10
CA ARG A 99 8.77 1.79 15.09
C ARG A 99 9.43 2.25 13.80
N ALA A 100 8.77 2.08 12.66
CA ALA A 100 9.29 2.47 11.35
C ALA A 100 9.30 4.00 11.17
N VAL A 101 8.27 4.72 11.62
CA VAL A 101 8.25 6.20 11.68
C VAL A 101 9.43 6.74 12.50
N GLY A 102 9.73 6.10 13.63
CA GLY A 102 10.88 6.47 14.48
C GLY A 102 12.27 6.27 13.86
N ARG A 103 12.38 5.63 12.69
CA ARG A 103 13.66 5.40 11.99
C ARG A 103 14.03 6.46 10.96
N GLY A 104 13.12 7.39 10.64
CA GLY A 104 13.35 8.57 9.80
C GLY A 104 13.68 8.30 8.32
N GLY A 105 12.93 8.92 7.41
CA GLY A 105 13.23 8.96 5.97
C GLY A 105 13.02 7.63 5.23
N LEU A 106 13.75 7.43 4.13
CA LEU A 106 13.55 6.33 3.17
C LEU A 106 13.60 4.92 3.78
N ARG A 107 14.49 4.70 4.77
CA ARG A 107 14.58 3.41 5.46
C ARG A 107 13.33 3.13 6.32
N GLY A 108 12.75 4.19 6.89
CA GLY A 108 11.45 4.11 7.57
C GLY A 108 10.34 3.76 6.59
N MET A 109 10.32 4.41 5.41
CA MET A 109 9.32 4.14 4.37
C MET A 109 9.37 2.71 3.85
N ALA A 110 10.56 2.20 3.54
CA ALA A 110 10.75 0.81 3.10
C ALA A 110 10.26 -0.19 4.16
N ALA A 111 10.57 0.05 5.43
CA ALA A 111 10.10 -0.78 6.53
C ALA A 111 8.58 -0.71 6.72
N GLN A 112 7.94 0.45 6.49
CA GLN A 112 6.47 0.58 6.53
C GLN A 112 5.81 -0.18 5.38
N ILE A 113 6.41 -0.16 4.19
CA ILE A 113 5.94 -0.92 3.04
C ILE A 113 6.06 -2.42 3.30
N ASP A 114 7.18 -2.87 3.86
CA ASP A 114 7.36 -4.28 4.24
C ASP A 114 6.32 -4.73 5.29
N ALA A 115 6.06 -3.91 6.30
CA ALA A 115 5.04 -4.19 7.32
C ALA A 115 3.64 -4.25 6.69
N ALA A 116 3.32 -3.30 5.80
CA ALA A 116 2.05 -3.28 5.09
C ALA A 116 1.89 -4.46 4.11
N ALA A 117 2.98 -4.91 3.50
CA ALA A 117 2.99 -6.08 2.64
C ALA A 117 2.67 -7.35 3.39
N ARG A 118 3.33 -7.58 4.52
CA ARG A 118 3.04 -8.73 5.38
C ARG A 118 1.60 -8.72 5.87
N ALA A 119 1.11 -7.55 6.28
CA ALA A 119 -0.29 -7.39 6.69
C ALA A 119 -1.28 -7.70 5.56
N PHE A 120 -0.95 -7.33 4.30
CA PHE A 120 -1.78 -7.64 3.14
C PHE A 120 -1.72 -9.12 2.75
N GLU A 121 -0.54 -9.75 2.78
CA GLU A 121 -0.35 -11.19 2.57
C GLU A 121 -1.24 -11.97 3.58
N GLN A 122 -1.15 -11.63 4.87
CA GLN A 122 -1.95 -12.26 5.92
C GLN A 122 -3.45 -12.00 5.78
N PHE A 123 -3.85 -10.76 5.45
CA PHE A 123 -5.25 -10.44 5.13
C PHE A 123 -5.75 -11.29 3.94
N SER A 124 -4.93 -11.49 2.92
CA SER A 124 -5.30 -12.27 1.74
C SER A 124 -5.43 -13.76 2.04
N ASP A 125 -4.59 -14.30 2.93
CA ASP A 125 -4.67 -15.68 3.41
C ASP A 125 -5.89 -15.91 4.32
N ASP A 126 -6.19 -14.95 5.21
CA ASP A 126 -7.34 -15.01 6.13
C ASP A 126 -8.66 -14.74 5.42
N THR A 127 -8.65 -14.04 4.28
CA THR A 127 -9.85 -13.84 3.49
C THR A 127 -10.13 -15.14 2.74
N PRO A 128 -11.19 -15.89 3.07
CA PRO A 128 -11.45 -17.16 2.43
C PRO A 128 -11.64 -16.93 0.94
N ALA A 129 -10.64 -17.31 0.14
CA ALA A 129 -10.78 -17.52 -1.29
C ALA A 129 -11.68 -18.74 -1.49
N ARG A 130 -12.99 -18.57 -1.22
CA ARG A 130 -14.16 -19.42 -1.49
C ARG A 130 -15.19 -19.23 -0.37
N ARG A 131 -16.19 -18.38 -0.62
CA ARG A 131 -17.54 -18.94 -0.58
C ARG A 131 -17.87 -19.27 -2.02
N GLU A 132 -17.88 -20.57 -2.28
CA GLU A 132 -18.60 -21.17 -3.38
C GLU A 132 -19.93 -20.42 -3.56
N VAL A 133 -20.16 -19.83 -4.72
CA VAL A 133 -21.51 -19.66 -5.23
C VAL A 133 -21.72 -20.84 -6.17
N GLY A 134 -21.98 -21.98 -5.56
CA GLY A 134 -22.94 -22.90 -6.13
C GLY A 134 -24.31 -22.31 -5.81
N PHE A 135 -25.04 -21.90 -6.84
CA PHE A 135 -26.48 -22.02 -7.00
C PHE A 135 -26.81 -21.73 -8.47
#